data_AF-A0A8T4I4N6-F1
#
_entry.id   AF-A0A8T4I4N6-F1
#
_cell.length_a   1.000
_cell.length_b   1.000
_cell.length_c   1.000
_cell.angle_alpha   90.00
_cell.angle_beta   90.00
_cell.angle_gamma   90.00
#
_symmetry.space_group_name_H-M   'P 1'
#
loop_
_entity.id
_entity.type
_entity.pdbx_description
1 polymer ?
#
loop_
_entity_poly.entity_id
_entity_poly.type
_entity_poly.pdbx_seq_one_letter_code
_entity_poly.pdbx_strand_id
1 'polypeptide(L)' 'WAVDPSKGQQTFAPFLPYLDWVEMTQAGGDEMIDALSQVITARADALGRAGFKNWTPDAFEQLNMPYMIVWI' A
#
# COMPACT_ATOMS: atom_id res chain seq x y z
N TRP A 1 -1.86 -1.19 3.17
CA TRP A 1 -0.54 -1.23 3.85
C TRP A 1 -0.70 -0.50 5.16
N ALA A 2 -0.40 -1.16 6.27
CA ALA A 2 -0.81 -0.67 7.58
C ALA A 2 0.30 -0.83 8.62
N VAL A 3 0.64 0.24 9.34
CA VAL A 3 1.60 0.25 10.44
C VAL A 3 0.91 0.77 11.69
N ASP A 4 1.02 0.05 12.81
CA ASP A 4 0.60 0.53 14.13
C ASP A 4 1.42 -0.18 15.22
N PRO A 5 2.57 0.38 15.62
CA PRO A 5 3.39 -0.20 16.68
C PRO A 5 2.83 0.07 18.08
N SER A 6 1.79 0.92 18.21
CA SER A 6 1.27 1.39 19.49
C SER A 6 0.11 0.52 20.00
N LYS A 7 -0.80 0.13 19.10
CA LYS A 7 -2.01 -0.63 19.42
C LYS A 7 -2.12 -1.92 18.60
N GLY A 8 -1.41 -2.02 17.47
CA GLY A 8 -1.22 -3.25 16.69
C GLY A 8 -2.51 -4.06 16.49
N GLN A 9 -2.58 -5.23 17.15
CA GLN A 9 -3.72 -6.14 17.07
C GLN A 9 -5.06 -5.51 17.50
N GLN A 10 -5.05 -4.58 18.46
CA GLN A 10 -6.29 -3.91 18.87
C GLN A 10 -6.87 -3.05 17.72
N THR A 11 -6.00 -2.49 16.88
CA THR A 11 -6.40 -1.68 15.72
C THR A 11 -6.72 -2.57 14.52
N PHE A 12 -5.87 -3.56 14.22
CA PHE A 12 -5.92 -4.27 12.94
C PHE A 12 -6.59 -5.64 12.95
N ALA A 13 -6.84 -6.28 14.10
CA ALA A 13 -7.38 -7.65 14.11
C ALA A 13 -8.62 -7.86 13.21
N PRO A 14 -9.63 -6.96 13.18
CA PRO A 14 -10.78 -7.10 12.29
C PRO A 14 -10.45 -6.95 10.79
N PHE A 15 -9.33 -6.31 10.48
CA PHE A 15 -8.93 -5.92 9.12
C PHE A 15 -7.84 -6.81 8.51
N LEU A 16 -7.16 -7.65 9.30
CA LEU A 16 -6.06 -8.50 8.81
C LEU A 16 -6.36 -9.27 7.51
N PRO A 17 -7.56 -9.86 7.31
CA PRO A 17 -7.87 -10.57 6.07
C PRO A 17 -7.94 -9.68 4.81
N TYR A 18 -8.00 -8.36 4.99
CA TYR A 18 -8.22 -7.37 3.93
C TYR A 18 -7.01 -6.45 3.72
N LEU A 19 -5.90 -6.68 4.43
CA LEU A 19 -4.68 -5.88 4.35
C LEU A 19 -3.56 -6.67 3.68
N ASP A 20 -2.91 -6.08 2.68
CA ASP A 20 -1.82 -6.74 1.94
C ASP A 20 -0.57 -6.96 2.81
N TRP A 21 -0.22 -5.97 3.63
CA TRP A 21 0.93 -5.99 4.53
C TRP A 21 0.62 -5.15 5.76
N VAL A 22 0.88 -5.72 6.94
CA VAL A 22 0.68 -5.12 8.25
C VAL A 22 1.95 -5.23 9.08
N GLU A 23 2.37 -4.13 9.69
CA GLU A 23 3.50 -4.06 10.62
C GLU A 23 3.06 -3.55 11.99
N MET A 24 3.50 -4.24 13.04
CA MET A 24 3.16 -3.95 14.43
C MET A 24 4.39 -3.62 15.28
N THR A 25 5.53 -3.42 14.63
CA THR A 25 6.78 -2.99 15.27
C THR A 25 7.25 -1.70 14.61
N GLN A 26 7.99 -0.89 15.36
CA GLN A 26 8.56 0.34 14.80
C GLN A 26 9.56 0.03 13.68
N ALA A 27 10.45 -0.93 13.90
CA ALA A 27 11.45 -1.35 12.91
C ALA A 27 10.79 -1.86 11.61
N GLY A 28 9.78 -2.73 11.70
CA GLY A 28 9.05 -3.19 10.52
C GLY A 28 8.27 -2.08 9.82
N GLY A 29 7.74 -1.12 10.59
CA GLY A 29 7.13 0.10 10.05
C GLY A 29 8.10 0.92 9.20
N ASP A 30 9.32 1.13 9.70
CA ASP A 30 10.38 1.84 8.97
C ASP A 30 10.77 1.10 7.67
N GLU A 31 10.90 -0.24 7.73
CA GLU A 31 11.14 -1.08 6.54
C GLU A 31 9.99 -0.98 5.51
N MET A 32 8.74 -0.94 5.97
CA MET A 32 7.58 -0.73 5.09
C MET A 32 7.62 0.64 4.43
N ILE A 33 7.97 1.70 5.17
CA ILE A 33 8.10 3.07 4.64
C ILE A 33 9.19 3.15 3.59
N ASP A 34 10.34 2.54 3.83
CA ASP A 34 11.44 2.49 2.86
C ASP A 34 11.00 1.79 1.56
N ALA A 35 10.27 0.68 1.68
CA ALA A 35 9.70 -0.04 0.53
C ALA A 35 8.64 0.76 -0.25
N LEU A 36 7.84 1.60 0.42
CA LEU A 36 6.79 2.40 -0.23
C LEU A 36 7.34 3.30 -1.33
N SER A 37 8.54 3.86 -1.16
CA SER A 37 9.18 4.70 -2.19
C SER A 37 9.31 3.96 -3.53
N GLN A 38 9.83 2.73 -3.50
CA GLN A 38 10.03 1.88 -4.67
C GLN A 38 8.70 1.42 -5.27
N VAL A 39 7.73 1.06 -4.42
CA VAL A 39 6.39 0.63 -4.85
C VAL A 39 5.65 1.77 -5.55
N ILE A 40 5.70 2.98 -5.00
CA ILE A 40 5.06 4.16 -5.60
C ILE A 40 5.68 4.45 -6.97
N THR A 41 7.01 4.46 -7.08
CA THR A 41 7.69 4.67 -8.36
C THR A 41 7.31 3.61 -9.39
N ALA A 42 7.38 2.32 -9.03
CA ALA A 42 7.04 1.23 -9.94
C ALA A 42 5.59 1.32 -10.44
N ARG A 43 4.65 1.70 -9.56
CA ARG A 43 3.24 1.86 -9.90
C ARG A 43 2.99 3.10 -10.76
N ALA A 44 3.64 4.23 -10.46
CA ALA A 44 3.57 5.43 -11.27
C ALA A 44 4.11 5.19 -12.69
N ASP A 45 5.22 4.46 -12.82
CA ASP A 45 5.78 4.07 -14.11
C ASP A 45 4.83 3.16 -14.91
N ALA A 46 4.19 2.19 -14.25
CA ALA A 46 3.20 1.33 -14.89
C ALA A 46 1.98 2.11 -15.38
N LEU A 47 1.49 3.07 -14.58
CA LEU A 47 0.41 3.99 -14.98
C LEU A 47 0.82 4.83 -16.19
N GLY A 48 2.01 5.44 -16.15
CA GLY A 48 2.53 6.27 -17.24
C GLY A 48 2.67 5.50 -18.54
N ARG A 49 3.21 4.26 -18.51
CA ARG A 49 3.29 3.38 -19.68
C ARG A 49 1.93 2.99 -20.25
N ALA A 50 0.90 2.93 -19.41
CA ALA A 50 -0.47 2.64 -19.80
C ALA A 50 -1.27 3.88 -20.23
N GLY A 51 -0.66 5.07 -20.24
CA GLY A 51 -1.29 6.32 -20.67
C GLY A 51 -2.08 7.05 -19.57
N PHE A 52 -1.96 6.61 -18.31
CA PHE A 52 -2.61 7.25 -17.17
C PHE A 52 -1.68 8.28 -16.51
N LYS A 53 -2.23 9.45 -16.16
CA LYS A 53 -1.51 10.47 -15.35
C LYS A 53 -1.57 10.20 -13.85
N ASN A 54 -2.68 9.62 -13.39
CA ASN A 54 -2.96 9.26 -12.01
C ASN A 54 -3.75 7.95 -12.00
N TRP A 55 -3.86 7.32 -10.84
CA TRP A 55 -4.77 6.18 -10.70
C TRP A 55 -6.23 6.61 -10.92
N THR A 56 -6.96 5.81 -11.68
CA THR A 56 -8.42 5.89 -11.89
C THR A 56 -8.99 4.48 -11.84
N PRO A 57 -10.33 4.29 -11.74
CA PRO A 57 -10.93 2.96 -11.84
C PRO A 57 -10.54 2.21 -13.13
N ASP A 58 -10.37 2.90 -14.25
CA ASP A 58 -9.92 2.28 -15.52
C ASP A 58 -8.52 1.66 -15.42
N ALA A 59 -7.64 2.23 -14.59
CA ALA A 59 -6.32 1.65 -14.34
C ALA A 59 -6.42 0.32 -13.58
N PHE A 60 -7.43 0.13 -12.72
CA PHE A 60 -7.72 -1.17 -12.12
C PHE A 60 -8.16 -2.17 -13.18
N GLU A 61 -9.12 -1.81 -14.03
CA GLU A 61 -9.62 -2.70 -15.08
C GLU A 61 -8.51 -3.11 -16.06
N GLN A 62 -7.63 -2.19 -16.44
CA GLN A 62 -6.58 -2.44 -17.43
C GLN A 62 -5.33 -3.13 -16.85
N LEU A 63 -4.88 -2.71 -15.67
CA LEU A 63 -3.61 -3.17 -15.09
C LEU A 63 -3.78 -4.14 -13.92
N ASN A 64 -5.03 -4.45 -13.52
CA ASN A 64 -5.36 -5.12 -12.28
C ASN A 64 -4.64 -4.47 -11.09
N MET A 65 -4.63 -3.13 -11.06
CA MET A 65 -3.91 -2.32 -10.06
C MET A 65 -4.91 -1.76 -9.03
N PRO A 66 -5.07 -2.39 -7.83
CA PRO A 66 -6.00 -1.90 -6.81
C PRO A 66 -5.58 -0.52 -6.31
N TYR A 67 -6.52 0.33 -5.90
CA TYR A 67 -6.15 1.59 -5.25
C TYR A 67 -5.35 1.30 -3.96
N MET A 68 -4.21 1.96 -3.80
CA MET A 68 -3.32 1.70 -2.67
C MET A 68 -3.64 2.66 -1.53
N ILE A 69 -4.01 2.10 -0.38
CA ILE A 69 -4.19 2.85 0.87
C ILE A 69 -3.03 2.50 1.81
N VAL A 70 -2.43 3.55 2.34
CA VAL A 70 -1.33 3.48 3.32
C VAL A 70 -1.82 4.12 4.62
N TRP A 71 -1.77 3.36 5.70
CA TRP A 71 -2.04 3.80 7.06
C TRP A 71 -0.75 3.63 7.87
N ILE A 72 -0.20 4.72 8.41
CA ILE A 72 1.03 4.73 9.22
C ILE A 72 0.76 5.57 10.47
#